data_AF-A0A519L0Z2-F1
#
_entry.id   AF-A0A519L0Z2-F1
#
_cell.length_a   1.000
_cell.length_b   1.000
_cell.length_c   1.000
_cell.angle_alpha   90.00
_cell.angle_beta   90.00
_cell.angle_gamma   90.00
#
_symmetry.space_group_name_H-M   'P 1'
#
loop_
_entity.id
_entity.type
_entity.pdbx_description
1 polymer ?
#
loop_
_entity_poly.entity_id
_entity_poly.type
_entity_poly.pdbx_seq_one_letter_code
_entity_poly.pdbx_strand_id
1 'polypeptide(L)'
;MTRTLSLAAVAVAALSLTAGAAFAQDFRALARQDLQAAHDQLAANHPAPAIPGQASADFRAWLDTGLTESLAMAGRANSGDAHAYLLRYYGAGFRDSNISLSPTFEGLGPYFGTSWAGFATGWRDGKYVVTYVKPGLRGSSIPRVGDTVVSCNATPIEEFARAKLDRWEGNLNTEAGRVTSAPYLTWNRNNPFVNGVPSVCEFATGNRRARAITLRPEPLVAGDLEAAYRATVYMPSATPLSIETVNGRPWINVHSFADSAGWDAFNAAVEAQAATLRGPQGFVLDLRGASGASAYTSTARGYGLANRIWTPEFTTSRQPAAGAITYRATAG
;
A
#
# COMPACT_ATOMS: atom_id res chain seq x y z
N MET A 1 -65.58 -52.68 -30.32
CA MET A 1 -65.96 -51.25 -30.31
C MET A 1 -65.26 -50.59 -29.13
N THR A 2 -64.48 -49.59 -29.46
CA THR A 2 -63.63 -48.73 -28.63
C THR A 2 -64.38 -48.11 -27.45
N ARG A 3 -63.71 -47.99 -26.30
CA ARG A 3 -63.65 -46.73 -25.53
C ARG A 3 -62.49 -46.75 -24.54
N THR A 4 -61.42 -46.09 -24.98
CA THR A 4 -60.39 -45.48 -24.17
C THR A 4 -61.01 -44.46 -23.20
N LEU A 5 -60.58 -44.47 -21.94
CA LEU A 5 -60.70 -43.33 -21.04
C LEU A 5 -59.38 -43.16 -20.30
N SER A 6 -58.66 -42.12 -20.74
CA SER A 6 -57.45 -41.58 -20.17
C SER A 6 -57.73 -40.98 -18.80
N LEU A 7 -56.92 -41.32 -17.79
CA LEU A 7 -56.82 -40.53 -16.57
C LEU A 7 -55.46 -39.83 -16.57
N ALA A 8 -55.54 -38.52 -16.72
CA ALA A 8 -54.43 -37.59 -16.79
C ALA A 8 -53.70 -37.50 -15.45
N ALA A 9 -52.38 -37.59 -15.51
CA ALA A 9 -51.48 -37.26 -14.41
C ALA A 9 -51.53 -35.75 -14.13
N VAL A 10 -51.84 -35.39 -12.89
CA VAL A 10 -51.59 -34.03 -12.38
C VAL A 10 -50.54 -34.15 -11.29
N ALA A 11 -49.27 -34.19 -11.70
CA ALA A 11 -48.17 -33.93 -10.79
C ALA A 11 -47.97 -32.40 -10.73
N VAL A 12 -48.52 -31.77 -9.71
CA VAL A 12 -48.15 -30.39 -9.37
C VAL A 12 -46.74 -30.44 -8.78
N ALA A 13 -45.74 -30.33 -9.66
CA ALA A 13 -44.39 -29.99 -9.23
C ALA A 13 -44.39 -28.51 -8.84
N ALA A 14 -44.61 -28.23 -7.56
CA ALA A 14 -44.27 -26.95 -6.99
C ALA A 14 -42.75 -26.77 -7.09
N LEU A 15 -42.29 -26.12 -8.16
CA LEU A 15 -40.96 -25.51 -8.16
C LEU A 15 -40.99 -24.37 -7.13
N SER A 16 -40.65 -24.69 -5.90
CA SER A 16 -40.14 -23.72 -4.94
C SER A 16 -38.80 -23.21 -5.48
N LEU A 17 -38.88 -22.21 -6.37
CA LEU A 17 -37.83 -21.24 -6.56
C LEU A 17 -37.66 -20.50 -5.23
N THR A 18 -36.91 -21.08 -4.30
CA THR A 18 -36.18 -20.24 -3.33
C THR A 18 -35.12 -19.53 -4.14
N ALA A 19 -35.53 -18.43 -4.78
CA ALA A 19 -34.63 -17.34 -5.06
C ALA A 19 -34.00 -17.00 -3.71
N GLY A 20 -32.82 -17.54 -3.44
CA GLY A 20 -31.99 -17.04 -2.36
C GLY A 20 -31.80 -15.57 -2.67
N ALA A 21 -32.51 -14.71 -1.93
CA ALA A 21 -32.20 -13.30 -1.92
C ALA A 21 -30.71 -13.26 -1.58
N ALA A 22 -29.89 -12.83 -2.53
CA ALA A 22 -28.52 -12.48 -2.23
C ALA A 22 -28.64 -11.37 -1.17
N PHE A 23 -28.42 -11.72 0.10
CA PHE A 23 -28.36 -10.74 1.15
C PHE A 23 -27.19 -9.84 0.77
N ALA A 24 -27.50 -8.61 0.35
CA ALA A 24 -26.47 -7.61 0.16
C ALA A 24 -25.74 -7.48 1.50
N GLN A 25 -24.44 -7.78 1.51
CA GLN A 25 -23.62 -7.65 2.70
C GLN A 25 -23.77 -6.24 3.26
N ASP A 26 -24.23 -6.10 4.51
CA ASP A 26 -24.29 -4.80 5.17
C ASP A 26 -22.87 -4.39 5.61
N PHE A 27 -22.14 -3.76 4.69
CA PHE A 27 -20.78 -3.26 4.95
C PHE A 27 -20.72 -2.21 6.06
N ARG A 28 -21.83 -1.54 6.39
CA ARG A 28 -21.87 -0.56 7.49
C ARG A 28 -21.88 -1.29 8.82
N ALA A 29 -22.70 -2.32 8.96
CA ALA A 29 -22.73 -3.17 10.15
C ALA A 29 -21.37 -3.88 10.31
N LEU A 30 -20.85 -4.46 9.22
CA LEU A 30 -19.56 -5.14 9.21
C LEU A 30 -18.42 -4.20 9.62
N ALA A 31 -18.37 -2.97 9.10
CA ALA A 31 -17.33 -2.01 9.46
C ALA A 31 -17.35 -1.68 10.95
N ARG A 32 -18.53 -1.48 11.54
CA ARG A 32 -18.64 -1.21 13.00
C ARG A 32 -18.15 -2.40 13.82
N GLN A 33 -18.56 -3.60 13.44
CA GLN A 33 -18.14 -4.83 14.11
C GLN A 33 -16.62 -5.02 14.03
N ASP A 34 -16.03 -4.90 12.85
CA ASP A 34 -14.60 -5.15 12.65
C ASP A 34 -13.73 -4.05 13.27
N LEU A 35 -14.18 -2.79 13.28
CA LEU A 35 -13.48 -1.70 13.98
C LEU A 35 -13.47 -1.95 15.50
N GLN A 36 -14.60 -2.36 16.08
CA GLN A 36 -14.67 -2.69 17.50
C GLN A 36 -13.80 -3.91 17.82
N ALA A 37 -13.88 -4.96 17.00
CA ALA A 37 -13.04 -6.14 17.18
C ALA A 37 -11.55 -5.80 17.07
N ALA A 38 -11.14 -4.98 16.11
CA ALA A 38 -9.76 -4.54 15.97
C ALA A 38 -9.29 -3.73 17.18
N HIS A 39 -10.12 -2.81 17.68
CA HIS A 39 -9.85 -2.08 18.92
C HIS A 39 -9.60 -3.03 20.09
N ASP A 40 -10.52 -3.98 20.32
CA ASP A 40 -10.45 -4.90 21.46
C ASP A 40 -9.23 -5.82 21.36
N GLN A 41 -8.91 -6.32 20.16
CA GLN A 41 -7.72 -7.12 19.91
C GLN A 41 -6.43 -6.35 20.13
N LEU A 42 -6.35 -5.08 19.68
CA LEU A 42 -5.18 -4.23 19.89
C LEU A 42 -5.02 -3.85 21.36
N ALA A 43 -6.11 -3.53 22.06
CA ALA A 43 -6.08 -3.23 23.49
C ALA A 43 -5.61 -4.43 24.33
N ALA A 44 -6.06 -5.65 23.97
CA ALA A 44 -5.74 -6.87 24.73
C ALA A 44 -4.36 -7.46 24.40
N ASN A 45 -3.93 -7.40 23.14
CA ASN A 45 -2.78 -8.18 22.66
C ASN A 45 -1.59 -7.34 22.20
N HIS A 46 -1.76 -6.05 21.91
CA HIS A 46 -0.62 -5.21 21.56
C HIS A 46 0.18 -4.89 22.84
N PRO A 47 1.53 -4.84 22.80
CA PRO A 47 2.32 -4.50 23.99
C PRO A 47 2.22 -3.03 24.38
N ALA A 48 2.04 -2.11 23.42
CA ALA A 48 2.08 -0.67 23.66
C ALA A 48 1.13 -0.14 24.75
N PRO A 49 -0.14 -0.61 24.88
CA PRO A 49 -1.01 -0.25 26.00
C PRO A 49 -0.43 -0.47 27.39
N ALA A 50 0.42 -1.50 27.57
CA ALA A 50 1.04 -1.83 28.85
C ALA A 50 2.34 -1.04 29.13
N ILE A 51 2.87 -0.31 28.15
CA ILE A 51 4.11 0.45 28.29
C ILE A 51 3.78 1.87 28.81
N PRO A 52 4.23 2.25 30.01
CA PRO A 52 3.98 3.58 30.56
C PRO A 52 4.83 4.66 29.87
N GLY A 53 4.38 5.91 30.01
CA GLY A 53 5.12 7.08 29.55
C GLY A 53 4.91 7.43 28.08
N GLN A 54 5.78 8.31 27.58
CA GLN A 54 5.63 8.93 26.25
C GLN A 54 5.78 7.94 25.11
N ALA A 55 6.55 6.87 25.30
CA ALA A 55 6.82 5.85 24.29
C ALA A 55 5.55 5.15 23.74
N SER A 56 4.44 5.18 24.48
CA SER A 56 3.16 4.62 24.04
C SER A 56 1.97 5.53 24.31
N ALA A 57 2.22 6.83 24.52
CA ALA A 57 1.15 7.81 24.74
C ALA A 57 0.27 7.96 23.49
N ASP A 58 0.87 8.13 22.32
CA ASP A 58 0.14 8.32 21.06
C ASP A 58 -0.68 7.07 20.67
N PHE A 59 -0.12 5.87 20.90
CA PHE A 59 -0.85 4.62 20.69
C PHE A 59 -2.11 4.56 21.56
N ARG A 60 -1.96 4.82 22.86
CA ARG A 60 -3.08 4.77 23.82
C ARG A 60 -4.13 5.83 23.50
N ALA A 61 -3.71 7.04 23.13
CA ALA A 61 -4.62 8.09 22.72
C ALA A 61 -5.40 7.71 21.44
N TRP A 62 -4.73 7.06 20.49
CA TRP A 62 -5.35 6.66 19.23
C TRP A 62 -6.30 5.45 19.35
N LEU A 63 -6.09 4.53 20.31
CA LEU A 63 -6.99 3.39 20.52
C LEU A 63 -8.47 3.82 20.53
N ASP A 64 -8.83 4.70 21.46
CA ASP A 64 -10.21 5.17 21.65
C ASP A 64 -10.61 6.25 20.64
N THR A 65 -9.71 7.21 20.41
CA THR A 65 -10.01 8.37 19.53
C THR A 65 -10.18 7.90 18.08
N GLY A 66 -9.28 7.04 17.60
CA GLY A 66 -9.32 6.49 16.26
C GLY A 66 -10.54 5.59 16.03
N LEU A 67 -10.96 4.82 17.05
CA LEU A 67 -12.19 4.04 16.98
C LEU A 67 -13.40 4.97 16.84
N THR A 68 -13.48 5.99 17.70
CA THR A 68 -14.55 6.99 17.69
C THR A 68 -14.66 7.69 16.33
N GLU A 69 -13.54 8.18 15.79
CA GLU A 69 -13.48 8.81 14.48
C GLU A 69 -13.94 7.85 13.37
N SER A 70 -13.49 6.60 13.40
CA SER A 70 -13.82 5.60 12.38
C SER A 70 -15.31 5.21 12.42
N LEU A 71 -15.88 5.03 13.63
CA LEU A 71 -17.30 4.74 13.82
C LEU A 71 -18.19 5.89 13.35
N ALA A 72 -17.78 7.14 13.53
CA ALA A 72 -18.49 8.31 13.00
C ALA A 72 -18.58 8.28 11.46
N MET A 73 -17.62 7.65 10.79
CA MET A 73 -17.61 7.50 9.34
C MET A 73 -18.30 6.22 8.84
N ALA A 74 -18.56 5.23 9.70
CA ALA A 74 -19.10 3.92 9.33
C ALA A 74 -20.44 3.97 8.58
N GLY A 75 -21.24 5.02 8.77
CA GLY A 75 -22.47 5.24 7.99
C GLY A 75 -22.24 5.38 6.47
N ARG A 76 -21.03 5.74 6.04
CA ARG A 76 -20.63 5.86 4.63
C ARG A 76 -19.98 4.58 4.06
N ALA A 77 -19.79 3.53 4.87
CA ALA A 77 -19.22 2.25 4.44
C ALA A 77 -20.25 1.40 3.68
N ASN A 78 -20.58 1.78 2.46
CA ASN A 78 -21.63 1.16 1.64
C ASN A 78 -21.13 0.10 0.64
N SER A 79 -19.86 -0.28 0.72
CA SER A 79 -19.21 -1.24 -0.18
C SER A 79 -18.02 -1.91 0.55
N GLY A 80 -17.51 -3.00 -0.03
CA GLY A 80 -16.29 -3.65 0.45
C GLY A 80 -15.09 -2.70 0.45
N ASP A 81 -14.97 -1.84 -0.56
CA ASP A 81 -13.91 -0.84 -0.65
C ASP A 81 -13.99 0.18 0.50
N ALA A 82 -15.19 0.69 0.75
CA ALA A 82 -15.42 1.65 1.82
C ALA A 82 -15.17 1.03 3.20
N HIS A 83 -15.55 -0.24 3.40
CA HIS A 83 -15.19 -1.01 4.59
C HIS A 83 -13.67 -1.13 4.75
N ALA A 84 -12.97 -1.56 3.69
CA ALA A 84 -11.52 -1.73 3.69
C ALA A 84 -10.77 -0.42 3.98
N TYR A 85 -11.24 0.71 3.43
CA TYR A 85 -10.65 2.02 3.70
C TYR A 85 -10.82 2.46 5.16
N LEU A 86 -11.93 2.15 5.83
CA LEU A 86 -12.08 2.46 7.27
C LEU A 86 -11.15 1.63 8.14
N LEU A 87 -11.05 0.33 7.87
CA LEU A 87 -10.09 -0.53 8.58
C LEU A 87 -8.67 0.00 8.42
N ARG A 88 -8.30 0.36 7.19
CA ARG A 88 -7.00 0.95 6.90
C ARG A 88 -6.79 2.29 7.61
N TYR A 89 -7.79 3.18 7.63
CA TYR A 89 -7.69 4.46 8.34
C TYR A 89 -7.41 4.27 9.83
N TYR A 90 -8.16 3.37 10.48
CA TYR A 90 -7.98 3.09 11.90
C TYR A 90 -6.60 2.49 12.17
N GLY A 91 -6.20 1.46 11.41
CA GLY A 91 -4.90 0.81 11.56
C GLY A 91 -3.72 1.75 11.28
N ALA A 92 -3.79 2.54 10.21
CA ALA A 92 -2.74 3.47 9.82
C ALA A 92 -2.57 4.64 10.81
N GLY A 93 -3.62 4.98 11.56
CA GLY A 93 -3.55 6.03 12.55
C GLY A 93 -2.63 5.73 13.74
N PHE A 94 -2.34 4.45 14.02
CA PHE A 94 -1.33 4.05 15.01
C PHE A 94 0.10 4.41 14.59
N ARG A 95 0.34 4.72 13.31
CA ARG A 95 1.66 5.02 12.73
C ARG A 95 2.71 3.92 12.96
N ASP A 96 2.26 2.68 13.17
CA ASP A 96 3.09 1.50 13.33
C ASP A 96 2.99 0.65 12.07
N SER A 97 4.11 0.40 11.39
CA SER A 97 4.16 -0.41 10.16
C SER A 97 3.86 -1.89 10.40
N ASN A 98 3.83 -2.34 11.66
CA ASN A 98 3.50 -3.72 12.04
C ASN A 98 2.00 -3.91 12.32
N ILE A 99 1.21 -2.83 12.30
CA ILE A 99 -0.25 -2.90 12.45
C ILE A 99 -0.87 -2.77 11.07
N SER A 100 -1.62 -3.79 10.68
CA SER A 100 -2.43 -3.75 9.48
C SER A 100 -3.80 -4.36 9.77
N LEU A 101 -4.84 -3.69 9.30
CA LEU A 101 -6.21 -4.16 9.37
C LEU A 101 -6.70 -4.31 7.94
N SER A 102 -6.94 -5.55 7.53
CA SER A 102 -7.35 -5.89 6.17
C SER A 102 -8.60 -6.75 6.19
N PRO A 103 -9.53 -6.57 5.24
CA PRO A 103 -10.64 -7.49 5.08
C PRO A 103 -10.14 -8.89 4.70
N THR A 104 -10.97 -9.90 4.94
CA THR A 104 -10.71 -11.29 4.51
C THR A 104 -11.05 -11.55 3.05
N PHE A 105 -11.84 -10.67 2.43
CA PHE A 105 -12.11 -10.68 1.00
C PHE A 105 -11.02 -9.91 0.25
N GLU A 106 -10.90 -10.17 -1.05
CA GLU A 106 -9.94 -9.48 -1.91
C GLU A 106 -10.23 -7.98 -1.95
N GLY A 107 -9.26 -7.19 -1.48
CA GLY A 107 -9.32 -5.74 -1.54
C GLY A 107 -8.83 -5.18 -2.88
N LEU A 108 -8.91 -3.85 -3.01
CA LEU A 108 -8.46 -3.16 -4.21
C LEU A 108 -6.93 -3.22 -4.36
N GLY A 109 -6.46 -3.86 -5.43
CA GLY A 109 -5.04 -3.86 -5.79
C GLY A 109 -4.47 -2.46 -6.06
N PRO A 110 -3.14 -2.31 -6.17
CA PRO A 110 -2.48 -1.01 -6.37
C PRO A 110 -2.87 -0.31 -7.69
N TYR A 111 -3.39 -1.05 -8.67
CA TYR A 111 -3.73 -0.50 -10.00
C TYR A 111 -5.22 -0.18 -10.18
N PHE A 112 -6.02 -0.33 -9.12
CA PHE A 112 -7.43 0.04 -9.17
C PHE A 112 -7.67 1.56 -9.21
N GLY A 113 -8.79 1.96 -9.79
CA GLY A 113 -9.31 3.32 -9.78
C GLY A 113 -10.57 3.37 -10.61
N THR A 114 -11.51 4.23 -10.23
CA THR A 114 -12.78 4.44 -10.95
C THR A 114 -12.73 5.66 -11.86
N SER A 115 -11.80 6.57 -11.62
CA SER A 115 -11.43 7.66 -12.53
C SER A 115 -10.07 8.25 -12.17
N TRP A 116 -9.47 8.99 -13.10
CA TRP A 116 -8.15 9.63 -12.93
C TRP A 116 -7.99 10.78 -13.92
N ALA A 117 -6.93 11.60 -13.76
CA ALA A 117 -6.69 12.77 -14.61
C ALA A 117 -5.79 12.50 -15.85
N GLY A 118 -5.50 11.24 -16.17
CA GLY A 118 -4.62 10.89 -17.30
C GLY A 118 -3.12 11.05 -17.06
N PHE A 119 -2.71 11.30 -15.81
CA PHE A 119 -1.30 11.37 -15.39
C PHE A 119 -1.14 10.83 -13.96
N ALA A 120 0.09 10.54 -13.57
CA ALA A 120 0.44 10.18 -12.19
C ALA A 120 1.60 11.03 -11.69
N THR A 121 1.66 11.20 -10.37
CA THR A 121 2.72 11.92 -9.67
C THR A 121 3.57 10.97 -8.85
N GLY A 122 4.89 11.18 -8.82
CA GLY A 122 5.80 10.58 -7.87
C GLY A 122 6.27 11.58 -6.83
N TRP A 123 6.63 11.08 -5.65
CA TRP A 123 7.33 11.88 -4.64
C TRP A 123 8.82 11.93 -4.96
N ARG A 124 9.35 13.13 -5.25
CA ARG A 124 10.75 13.37 -5.62
C ARG A 124 11.24 14.63 -4.94
N ASP A 125 12.38 14.55 -4.26
CA ASP A 125 13.05 15.71 -3.63
C ASP A 125 12.10 16.58 -2.79
N GLY A 126 11.23 15.94 -2.00
CA GLY A 126 10.27 16.63 -1.14
C GLY A 126 9.03 17.19 -1.86
N LYS A 127 8.76 16.79 -3.11
CA LYS A 127 7.71 17.36 -3.96
C LYS A 127 6.91 16.28 -4.69
N TYR A 128 5.65 16.58 -4.99
CA TYR A 128 4.85 15.81 -5.94
C TYR A 128 5.18 16.26 -7.36
N VAL A 129 5.84 15.39 -8.12
CA VAL A 129 6.29 15.66 -9.50
C VAL A 129 5.54 14.73 -10.45
N VAL A 130 5.07 15.25 -11.58
CA VAL A 130 4.45 14.44 -12.62
C VAL A 130 5.50 13.49 -13.20
N THR A 131 5.30 12.20 -13.03
CA THR A 131 6.23 11.14 -13.46
C THR A 131 5.74 10.39 -14.69
N TYR A 132 4.44 10.48 -14.96
CA TYR A 132 3.81 9.78 -16.06
C TYR A 132 2.65 10.59 -16.60
N VAL A 133 2.50 10.62 -17.92
CA VAL A 133 1.32 11.13 -18.63
C VAL A 133 0.89 10.06 -19.63
N LYS A 134 -0.42 9.78 -19.68
CA LYS A 134 -0.99 8.79 -20.60
C LYS A 134 -0.58 9.12 -22.05
N PRO A 135 -0.05 8.13 -22.81
CA PRO A 135 0.23 8.32 -24.22
C PRO A 135 -0.99 8.84 -24.99
N GLY A 136 -0.77 9.80 -25.89
CA GLY A 136 -1.82 10.42 -26.68
C GLY A 136 -2.44 11.69 -26.07
N LEU A 137 -2.33 11.90 -24.75
CA LEU A 137 -2.73 13.16 -24.13
C LEU A 137 -1.66 14.24 -24.36
N ARG A 138 -2.04 15.35 -24.98
CA ARG A 138 -1.14 16.48 -25.31
C ARG A 138 -1.90 17.80 -25.22
N GLY A 139 -1.16 18.89 -25.09
CA GLY A 139 -1.70 20.25 -25.12
C GLY A 139 -1.56 21.01 -23.80
N SER A 140 -2.26 22.14 -23.68
CA SER A 140 -2.21 23.00 -22.49
C SER A 140 -3.01 22.47 -21.30
N SER A 141 -3.94 21.53 -21.54
CA SER A 141 -4.84 20.93 -20.53
C SER A 141 -4.25 19.71 -19.80
N ILE A 142 -2.98 19.37 -20.04
CA ILE A 142 -2.27 18.28 -19.37
C ILE A 142 -0.91 18.80 -18.86
N PRO A 143 -0.47 18.40 -17.65
CA PRO A 143 0.87 18.74 -17.20
C PRO A 143 1.93 17.94 -17.99
N ARG A 144 3.19 18.37 -17.88
CA ARG A 144 4.33 17.67 -18.49
C ARG A 144 5.00 16.80 -17.44
N VAL A 145 5.62 15.70 -17.86
CA VAL A 145 6.55 14.96 -17.00
C VAL A 145 7.64 15.93 -16.51
N GLY A 146 7.90 15.92 -15.20
CA GLY A 146 8.78 16.85 -14.51
C GLY A 146 8.11 18.10 -13.95
N ASP A 147 6.85 18.40 -14.29
CA ASP A 147 6.10 19.48 -13.66
C ASP A 147 5.86 19.14 -12.18
N THR A 148 6.07 20.11 -11.29
CA THR A 148 5.76 20.00 -9.86
C THR A 148 4.33 20.45 -9.60
N VAL A 149 3.56 19.67 -8.85
CA VAL A 149 2.23 20.08 -8.38
C VAL A 149 2.39 21.00 -7.18
N VAL A 150 1.77 22.18 -7.23
CA VAL A 150 1.90 23.24 -6.20
C VAL A 150 0.66 23.31 -5.32
N SER A 151 -0.51 23.17 -5.93
CA SER A 151 -1.80 23.21 -5.24
C SER A 151 -2.85 22.44 -6.05
N CYS A 152 -3.91 22.00 -5.39
CA CYS A 152 -5.10 21.45 -6.05
C CYS A 152 -6.35 21.99 -5.36
N ASN A 153 -7.35 22.40 -6.14
CA ASN A 153 -8.58 23.04 -5.66
C ASN A 153 -8.32 24.21 -4.69
N ALA A 154 -7.31 25.04 -5.00
CA ALA A 154 -6.81 26.13 -4.17
C ALA A 154 -6.22 25.74 -2.79
N THR A 155 -6.10 24.43 -2.50
CA THR A 155 -5.42 23.92 -1.32
C THR A 155 -3.94 23.67 -1.64
N PRO A 156 -2.99 24.14 -0.79
CA PRO A 156 -1.57 23.82 -0.93
C PRO A 156 -1.36 22.31 -1.04
N ILE A 157 -0.43 21.86 -1.90
CA ILE A 157 -0.36 20.45 -2.27
C ILE A 157 -0.09 19.51 -1.09
N GLU A 158 0.67 19.95 -0.09
CA GLU A 158 0.95 19.16 1.12
C GLU A 158 -0.31 18.92 1.96
N GLU A 159 -1.13 19.96 2.14
CA GLU A 159 -2.41 19.84 2.85
C GLU A 159 -3.40 18.98 2.06
N PHE A 160 -3.48 19.19 0.74
CA PHE A 160 -4.33 18.38 -0.13
C PHE A 160 -3.93 16.90 -0.10
N ALA A 161 -2.64 16.60 -0.19
CA ALA A 161 -2.12 15.24 -0.14
C ALA A 161 -2.37 14.57 1.21
N ARG A 162 -2.21 15.29 2.33
CA ARG A 162 -2.55 14.76 3.65
C ARG A 162 -4.03 14.41 3.77
N ALA A 163 -4.92 15.30 3.33
CA ALA A 163 -6.35 15.03 3.36
C ALA A 163 -6.75 13.83 2.48
N LYS A 164 -6.08 13.65 1.33
CA LYS A 164 -6.44 12.62 0.35
C LYS A 164 -5.76 11.26 0.57
N LEU A 165 -4.51 11.24 1.02
CA LEU A 165 -3.65 10.04 1.01
C LEU A 165 -3.23 9.59 2.40
N ASP A 166 -3.06 10.50 3.37
CA ASP A 166 -2.57 10.12 4.69
C ASP A 166 -3.61 9.28 5.42
N ARG A 167 -3.15 8.17 6.04
CA ARG A 167 -3.98 7.11 6.65
C ARG A 167 -4.84 6.30 5.66
N TRP A 168 -5.11 6.81 4.47
CA TRP A 168 -5.91 6.13 3.45
C TRP A 168 -5.09 5.31 2.46
N GLU A 169 -3.93 5.80 2.06
CA GLU A 169 -3.07 5.16 1.06
C GLU A 169 -1.64 4.95 1.57
N GLY A 170 -1.24 5.70 2.60
CA GLY A 170 0.06 5.54 3.24
C GLY A 170 0.22 6.41 4.48
N ASN A 171 1.39 6.28 5.12
CA ASN A 171 1.81 7.16 6.20
C ASN A 171 2.67 8.28 5.61
N LEU A 172 2.13 9.49 5.48
CA LEU A 172 2.86 10.62 4.89
C LEU A 172 3.90 11.25 5.84
N ASN A 173 4.06 10.71 7.04
CA ASN A 173 5.18 11.06 7.92
C ASN A 173 6.46 10.28 7.57
N THR A 174 6.39 9.31 6.64
CA THR A 174 7.54 8.57 6.16
C THR A 174 7.75 8.80 4.67
N GLU A 175 9.02 8.80 4.25
CA GLU A 175 9.37 8.89 2.83
C GLU A 175 8.76 7.74 2.03
N ALA A 176 8.80 6.52 2.58
CA ALA A 176 8.23 5.34 1.95
C ALA A 176 6.72 5.50 1.68
N GLY A 177 5.95 5.98 2.67
CA GLY A 177 4.52 6.19 2.51
C GLY A 177 4.19 7.28 1.48
N ARG A 178 5.03 8.32 1.37
CA ARG A 178 4.89 9.33 0.32
C ARG A 178 5.20 8.77 -1.07
N VAL A 179 6.27 7.99 -1.21
CA VAL A 179 6.68 7.39 -2.48
C VAL A 179 5.61 6.44 -3.01
N THR A 180 5.05 5.57 -2.18
CA THR A 180 4.10 4.53 -2.63
C THR A 180 2.68 5.04 -2.87
N SER A 181 2.28 6.12 -2.19
CA SER A 181 0.93 6.71 -2.33
C SER A 181 0.84 7.85 -3.35
N ALA A 182 1.97 8.46 -3.73
CA ALA A 182 2.00 9.58 -4.66
C ALA A 182 1.24 9.36 -5.99
N PRO A 183 1.23 8.16 -6.61
CA PRO A 183 0.46 7.95 -7.84
C PRO A 183 -1.03 8.27 -7.70
N TYR A 184 -1.58 8.10 -6.50
CA TYR A 184 -3.02 8.21 -6.24
C TYR A 184 -3.51 9.64 -6.01
N LEU A 185 -2.61 10.64 -6.01
CA LEU A 185 -2.93 12.03 -5.72
C LEU A 185 -4.04 12.61 -6.61
N THR A 186 -4.17 12.12 -7.84
CA THR A 186 -5.19 12.56 -8.81
C THR A 186 -6.14 11.45 -9.23
N TRP A 187 -6.12 10.31 -8.53
CA TRP A 187 -6.99 9.18 -8.81
C TRP A 187 -8.23 9.22 -7.91
N ASN A 188 -9.33 8.70 -8.43
CA ASN A 188 -10.45 8.27 -7.62
C ASN A 188 -10.30 6.76 -7.40
N ARG A 189 -9.98 6.39 -6.16
CA ARG A 189 -9.78 5.01 -5.72
C ARG A 189 -11.06 4.36 -5.18
N ASN A 190 -12.22 4.95 -5.43
CA ASN A 190 -13.51 4.56 -4.84
C ASN A 190 -13.55 4.66 -3.31
N ASN A 191 -12.71 5.53 -2.73
CA ASN A 191 -12.74 5.84 -1.30
C ASN A 191 -13.80 6.93 -1.04
N PRO A 192 -14.93 6.64 -0.35
CA PRO A 192 -16.00 7.63 -0.12
C PRO A 192 -15.68 8.63 1.00
N PHE A 193 -14.54 8.50 1.69
CA PHE A 193 -14.14 9.39 2.78
C PHE A 193 -13.29 10.57 2.31
N VAL A 194 -12.81 10.53 1.07
CA VAL A 194 -11.99 11.57 0.45
C VAL A 194 -12.58 11.97 -0.90
N ASN A 195 -12.20 13.16 -1.37
CA ASN A 195 -12.59 13.60 -2.71
C ASN A 195 -11.87 12.76 -3.79
N GLY A 196 -12.54 12.56 -4.93
CA GLY A 196 -12.01 11.88 -6.11
C GLY A 196 -10.95 12.70 -6.86
N VAL A 197 -11.03 12.71 -8.20
CA VAL A 197 -10.12 13.50 -9.03
C VAL A 197 -10.30 15.00 -8.73
N PRO A 198 -9.25 15.77 -8.40
CA PRO A 198 -9.37 17.22 -8.21
C PRO A 198 -9.77 17.92 -9.50
N SER A 199 -10.49 19.04 -9.40
CA SER A 199 -11.04 19.77 -10.55
C SER A 199 -10.02 20.68 -11.21
N VAL A 200 -9.11 21.26 -10.41
CA VAL A 200 -8.04 22.14 -10.87
C VAL A 200 -6.80 21.89 -10.03
N CYS A 201 -5.63 21.88 -10.67
CA CYS A 201 -4.35 21.89 -9.97
C CYS A 201 -3.40 22.90 -10.62
N GLU A 202 -2.50 23.46 -9.82
CA GLU A 202 -1.45 24.35 -10.29
C GLU A 202 -0.12 23.60 -10.42
N PHE A 203 0.56 23.82 -11.55
CA PHE A 203 1.79 23.13 -11.90
C PHE A 203 2.91 24.11 -12.19
N ALA A 204 4.09 23.90 -11.63
CA ALA A 204 5.29 24.68 -11.89
C ALA A 204 6.32 23.84 -12.68
N THR A 205 6.94 24.45 -13.69
CA THR A 205 8.04 23.84 -14.46
C THR A 205 9.36 24.55 -14.11
N GLY A 206 10.22 23.90 -13.32
CA GLY A 206 11.44 24.55 -12.82
C GLY A 206 11.11 25.82 -12.02
N ASN A 207 11.75 26.93 -12.35
CA ASN A 207 11.54 28.22 -11.67
C ASN A 207 10.42 29.07 -12.28
N ARG A 208 9.60 28.52 -13.19
CA ARG A 208 8.49 29.26 -13.81
C ARG A 208 7.31 29.37 -12.85
N ARG A 209 6.53 30.44 -13.01
CA ARG A 209 5.26 30.63 -12.29
C ARG A 209 4.34 29.43 -12.51
N ALA A 210 3.66 29.00 -11.44
CA ALA A 210 2.70 27.93 -11.52
C ALA A 210 1.53 28.30 -12.45
N ARG A 211 1.08 27.35 -13.26
CA ARG A 211 -0.08 27.49 -14.15
C ARG A 211 -1.22 26.59 -13.67
N ALA A 212 -2.42 27.15 -13.60
CA ALA A 212 -3.62 26.37 -13.32
C ALA A 212 -4.00 25.52 -14.53
N ILE A 213 -4.32 24.24 -14.29
CA ILE A 213 -4.84 23.31 -15.29
C ILE A 213 -6.14 22.74 -14.74
N THR A 214 -7.24 22.95 -15.47
CA THR A 214 -8.51 22.26 -15.21
C THR A 214 -8.38 20.81 -15.60
N LEU A 215 -8.56 19.91 -14.63
CA LEU A 215 -8.46 18.48 -14.84
C LEU A 215 -9.84 17.92 -15.18
N ARG A 216 -9.87 16.98 -16.11
CA ARG A 216 -11.07 16.22 -16.46
C ARG A 216 -10.78 14.74 -16.25
N PRO A 217 -11.74 13.96 -15.73
CA PRO A 217 -11.62 12.51 -15.69
C PRO A 217 -11.38 11.95 -17.09
N GLU A 218 -10.31 11.19 -17.24
CA GLU A 218 -9.99 10.48 -18.48
C GLU A 218 -10.63 9.09 -18.47
N PRO A 219 -11.11 8.59 -19.62
CA PRO A 219 -11.60 7.22 -19.73
C PRO A 219 -10.51 6.22 -19.31
N LEU A 220 -10.89 5.30 -18.44
CA LEU A 220 -10.02 4.20 -18.01
C LEU A 220 -9.98 3.13 -19.10
N VAL A 221 -8.78 2.89 -19.62
CA VAL A 221 -8.49 1.72 -20.46
C VAL A 221 -7.75 0.70 -19.62
N ALA A 222 -8.00 -0.59 -19.88
CA ALA A 222 -7.30 -1.66 -19.18
C ALA A 222 -5.78 -1.47 -19.25
N GLY A 223 -5.12 -1.53 -18.09
CA GLY A 223 -3.68 -1.36 -17.96
C GLY A 223 -3.18 0.08 -17.81
N ASP A 224 -4.01 1.11 -18.03
CA ASP A 224 -3.58 2.53 -17.91
C ASP A 224 -3.03 2.85 -16.51
N LEU A 225 -3.78 2.47 -15.48
CA LEU A 225 -3.41 2.73 -14.09
C LEU A 225 -2.20 1.90 -13.67
N GLU A 226 -2.09 0.66 -14.15
CA GLU A 226 -0.90 -0.16 -13.90
C GLU A 226 0.34 0.46 -14.54
N ALA A 227 0.25 0.91 -15.80
CA ALA A 227 1.34 1.59 -16.48
C ALA A 227 1.75 2.88 -15.74
N ALA A 228 0.78 3.67 -15.31
CA ALA A 228 1.01 4.90 -14.56
C ALA A 228 1.67 4.63 -13.19
N TYR A 229 1.23 3.60 -12.47
CA TYR A 229 1.81 3.19 -11.19
C TYR A 229 3.24 2.69 -11.37
N ARG A 230 3.48 1.76 -12.30
CA ARG A 230 4.81 1.17 -12.57
C ARG A 230 5.82 2.17 -13.11
N ALA A 231 5.37 3.21 -13.80
CA ALA A 231 6.23 4.31 -14.22
C ALA A 231 6.67 5.22 -13.06
N THR A 232 6.00 5.13 -11.91
CA THR A 232 6.14 6.07 -10.80
C THR A 232 6.77 5.45 -9.56
N VAL A 233 6.33 4.23 -9.22
CA VAL A 233 6.79 3.46 -8.07
C VAL A 233 7.69 2.36 -8.56
N TYR A 234 8.85 2.21 -7.91
CA TYR A 234 9.76 1.11 -8.21
C TYR A 234 9.08 -0.22 -7.90
N MET A 235 9.00 -1.09 -8.91
CA MET A 235 8.48 -2.43 -8.79
C MET A 235 9.63 -3.42 -9.03
N PRO A 236 9.98 -4.26 -8.05
CA PRO A 236 10.96 -5.33 -8.24
C PRO A 236 10.63 -6.22 -9.44
N SER A 237 11.69 -6.80 -10.02
CA SER A 237 11.53 -7.81 -11.07
C SER A 237 10.97 -9.12 -10.50
N ALA A 238 10.54 -10.04 -11.39
CA ALA A 238 10.13 -11.38 -10.98
C ALA A 238 11.29 -12.22 -10.38
N THR A 239 12.54 -11.79 -10.57
CA THR A 239 13.72 -12.34 -9.92
C THR A 239 14.15 -11.38 -8.81
N PRO A 240 13.62 -11.55 -7.58
CA PRO A 240 13.80 -10.57 -6.51
C PRO A 240 15.21 -10.57 -5.91
N LEU A 241 15.99 -11.64 -6.14
CA LEU A 241 17.37 -11.78 -5.70
C LEU A 241 18.27 -11.94 -6.91
N SER A 242 19.19 -11.01 -7.13
CA SER A 242 20.15 -11.11 -8.23
C SER A 242 21.40 -10.27 -7.98
N ILE A 243 22.46 -10.59 -8.71
CA ILE A 243 23.66 -9.76 -8.80
C ILE A 243 23.84 -9.41 -10.26
N GLU A 244 23.89 -8.13 -10.57
CA GLU A 244 24.19 -7.62 -11.91
C GLU A 244 25.37 -6.65 -11.84
N THR A 245 25.92 -6.29 -13.00
CA THR A 245 26.96 -5.26 -13.09
C THR A 245 26.37 -4.04 -13.77
N VAL A 246 26.34 -2.92 -13.05
CA VAL A 246 25.85 -1.63 -13.56
C VAL A 246 27.02 -0.66 -13.59
N ASN A 247 27.38 -0.17 -14.78
CA ASN A 247 28.49 0.75 -14.99
C ASN A 247 29.81 0.27 -14.33
N GLY A 248 30.09 -1.04 -14.44
CA GLY A 248 31.30 -1.67 -13.87
C GLY A 248 31.25 -1.96 -12.36
N ARG A 249 30.18 -1.55 -11.66
CA ARG A 249 30.00 -1.82 -10.22
C ARG A 249 29.00 -2.95 -10.00
N PRO A 250 29.27 -3.91 -9.09
CA PRO A 250 28.27 -4.89 -8.68
C PRO A 250 27.05 -4.23 -8.05
N TRP A 251 25.87 -4.64 -8.49
CA TRP A 251 24.57 -4.23 -7.97
C TRP A 251 23.85 -5.47 -7.45
N ILE A 252 23.72 -5.54 -6.13
CA ILE A 252 23.09 -6.65 -5.42
C ILE A 252 21.64 -6.27 -5.17
N ASN A 253 20.74 -6.91 -5.92
CA ASN A 253 19.30 -6.74 -5.78
C ASN A 253 18.79 -7.68 -4.69
N VAL A 254 18.22 -7.13 -3.63
CA VAL A 254 17.56 -7.88 -2.56
C VAL A 254 16.18 -7.28 -2.35
N HIS A 255 15.24 -7.71 -3.17
CA HIS A 255 13.87 -7.18 -3.19
C HIS A 255 12.86 -8.12 -2.54
N SER A 256 13.30 -9.23 -1.95
CA SER A 256 12.44 -10.10 -1.15
C SER A 256 13.20 -10.87 -0.09
N PHE A 257 12.61 -10.94 1.10
CA PHE A 257 13.01 -11.80 2.21
C PHE A 257 12.07 -13.00 2.37
N ALA A 258 11.27 -13.36 1.36
CA ALA A 258 10.44 -14.56 1.38
C ALA A 258 11.27 -15.84 1.22
N ASP A 259 10.77 -16.97 1.75
CA ASP A 259 11.44 -18.26 1.67
C ASP A 259 11.61 -18.76 0.24
N SER A 260 10.63 -18.48 -0.60
CA SER A 260 10.61 -18.80 -2.01
C SER A 260 11.49 -17.91 -2.89
N ALA A 261 12.19 -16.91 -2.35
CA ALA A 261 12.94 -15.93 -3.14
C ALA A 261 14.23 -16.48 -3.79
N GLY A 262 14.63 -17.73 -3.51
CA GLY A 262 15.81 -18.36 -4.10
C GLY A 262 17.12 -18.05 -3.37
N TRP A 263 17.06 -17.92 -2.04
CA TRP A 263 18.19 -17.49 -1.20
C TRP A 263 19.43 -18.38 -1.31
N ASP A 264 19.31 -19.69 -1.49
CA ASP A 264 20.47 -20.59 -1.54
C ASP A 264 21.35 -20.32 -2.76
N ALA A 265 20.74 -20.26 -3.95
CA ALA A 265 21.45 -19.94 -5.19
C ALA A 265 22.03 -18.51 -5.16
N PHE A 266 21.26 -17.56 -4.63
CA PHE A 266 21.71 -16.18 -4.47
C PHE A 266 22.91 -16.06 -3.52
N ASN A 267 22.86 -16.73 -2.36
CA ASN A 267 23.96 -16.74 -1.41
C ASN A 267 25.24 -17.35 -2.00
N ALA A 268 25.12 -18.45 -2.74
CA ALA A 268 26.26 -19.05 -3.45
C ALA A 268 26.86 -18.08 -4.48
N ALA A 269 26.03 -17.32 -5.20
CA ALA A 269 26.49 -16.29 -6.14
C ALA A 269 27.20 -15.11 -5.42
N VAL A 270 26.71 -14.68 -4.26
CA VAL A 270 27.35 -13.65 -3.43
C VAL A 270 28.72 -14.13 -2.95
N GLU A 271 28.81 -15.36 -2.47
CA GLU A 271 30.06 -15.97 -1.99
C GLU A 271 31.09 -16.09 -3.12
N ALA A 272 30.66 -16.53 -4.32
CA ALA A 272 31.51 -16.62 -5.50
C ALA A 272 32.07 -15.24 -5.95
N GLN A 273 31.37 -14.15 -5.64
CA GLN A 273 31.77 -12.79 -5.98
C GLN A 273 32.34 -12.00 -4.79
N ALA A 274 32.55 -12.62 -3.63
CA ALA A 274 32.90 -11.91 -2.40
C ALA A 274 34.15 -11.03 -2.53
N ALA A 275 35.17 -11.48 -3.28
CA ALA A 275 36.37 -10.68 -3.54
C ALA A 275 36.07 -9.42 -4.37
N THR A 276 35.23 -9.54 -5.40
CA THR A 276 34.77 -8.41 -6.23
C THR A 276 33.95 -7.42 -5.41
N LEU A 277 33.01 -7.91 -4.58
CA LEU A 277 32.17 -7.09 -3.72
C LEU A 277 32.98 -6.31 -2.67
N ARG A 278 34.05 -6.91 -2.15
CA ARG A 278 35.00 -6.28 -1.21
C ARG A 278 36.07 -5.43 -1.90
N GLY A 279 36.08 -5.40 -3.22
CA GLY A 279 37.04 -4.64 -4.02
C GLY A 279 36.89 -3.12 -3.83
N PRO A 280 37.89 -2.34 -4.29
CA PRO A 280 37.95 -0.89 -4.05
C PRO A 280 36.83 -0.10 -4.74
N GLN A 281 36.15 -0.66 -5.74
CA GLN A 281 35.01 -0.03 -6.40
C GLN A 281 33.71 -0.10 -5.58
N GLY A 282 33.68 -0.95 -4.55
CA GLY A 282 32.50 -1.24 -3.74
C GLY A 282 31.38 -1.88 -4.55
N PHE A 283 30.17 -1.84 -3.99
CA PHE A 283 28.95 -2.36 -4.61
C PHE A 283 27.74 -1.52 -4.20
N VAL A 284 26.61 -1.74 -4.84
CA VAL A 284 25.30 -1.22 -4.42
C VAL A 284 24.48 -2.35 -3.83
N LEU A 285 23.94 -2.16 -2.63
CA LEU A 285 22.90 -3.02 -2.06
C LEU A 285 21.54 -2.35 -2.28
N ASP A 286 20.73 -2.90 -3.18
CA ASP A 286 19.43 -2.36 -3.51
C ASP A 286 18.32 -3.11 -2.78
N LEU A 287 17.77 -2.44 -1.76
CA LEU A 287 16.68 -2.92 -0.92
C LEU A 287 15.33 -2.29 -1.31
N ARG A 288 15.24 -1.58 -2.45
CA ARG A 288 13.98 -0.95 -2.85
C ARG A 288 12.92 -2.02 -3.12
N GLY A 289 11.72 -1.82 -2.60
CA GLY A 289 10.63 -2.78 -2.71
C GLY A 289 10.84 -4.07 -1.92
N ALA A 290 11.89 -4.18 -1.11
CA ALA A 290 12.12 -5.36 -0.28
C ALA A 290 11.01 -5.56 0.74
N SER A 291 10.42 -6.75 0.73
CA SER A 291 9.38 -7.17 1.68
C SER A 291 9.69 -8.56 2.24
N GLY A 292 9.19 -8.85 3.43
CA GLY A 292 9.38 -10.15 4.11
C GLY A 292 8.10 -10.60 4.80
N ALA A 293 7.94 -11.91 4.97
CA ALA A 293 6.74 -12.49 5.57
C ALA A 293 6.89 -12.79 7.07
N SER A 294 8.12 -12.82 7.61
CA SER A 294 8.40 -13.09 9.02
C SER A 294 9.61 -12.28 9.49
N ALA A 295 9.50 -11.64 10.66
CA ALA A 295 10.59 -10.89 11.27
C ALA A 295 11.80 -11.78 11.57
N TYR A 296 11.58 -13.04 11.95
CA TYR A 296 12.64 -14.00 12.26
C TYR A 296 13.44 -14.39 11.02
N THR A 297 12.76 -14.81 9.95
CA THR A 297 13.44 -15.25 8.72
C THR A 297 14.06 -14.08 7.95
N SER A 298 13.43 -12.91 7.97
CA SER A 298 13.98 -11.71 7.31
C SER A 298 15.26 -11.21 8.00
N THR A 299 15.27 -11.20 9.34
CA THR A 299 16.47 -10.81 10.11
C THR A 299 17.63 -11.76 9.87
N ALA A 300 17.37 -13.07 9.95
CA ALA A 300 18.39 -14.09 9.70
C ALA A 300 18.99 -13.99 8.30
N ARG A 301 18.17 -13.69 7.28
CA ARG A 301 18.62 -13.47 5.90
C ARG A 301 19.42 -12.19 5.72
N GLY A 302 18.96 -11.08 6.29
CA GLY A 302 19.69 -9.81 6.25
C GLY A 302 21.09 -9.94 6.85
N TYR A 303 21.18 -10.51 8.05
CA TYR A 303 22.49 -10.79 8.67
C TYR A 303 23.28 -11.85 7.92
N GLY A 304 22.62 -12.91 7.44
CA GLY A 304 23.26 -13.96 6.64
C GLY A 304 23.92 -13.43 5.38
N LEU A 305 23.28 -12.48 4.69
CA LEU A 305 23.84 -11.78 3.54
C LEU A 305 25.01 -10.87 3.95
N ALA A 306 24.79 -10.03 4.96
CA ALA A 306 25.82 -9.10 5.44
C ALA A 306 27.10 -9.85 5.87
N ASN A 307 26.96 -10.99 6.55
CA ASN A 307 28.08 -11.84 6.97
C ASN A 307 28.86 -12.42 5.78
N ARG A 308 28.18 -12.76 4.68
CA ARG A 308 28.84 -13.22 3.44
C ARG A 308 29.63 -12.09 2.77
N ILE A 309 29.15 -10.86 2.86
CA ILE A 309 29.82 -9.70 2.26
C ILE A 309 31.00 -9.21 3.10
N TRP A 310 30.86 -9.04 4.41
CA TRP A 310 31.87 -8.34 5.25
C TRP A 310 32.52 -9.15 6.38
N THR A 311 32.05 -10.38 6.64
CA THR A 311 32.33 -11.26 7.81
C THR A 311 31.45 -11.03 9.05
N PRO A 312 31.20 -12.09 9.86
CA PRO A 312 30.45 -12.00 11.11
C PRO A 312 31.04 -11.04 12.15
N GLU A 313 32.36 -10.90 12.21
CA GLU A 313 33.05 -10.01 13.15
C GLU A 313 32.74 -8.55 12.80
N PHE A 314 32.78 -8.22 11.51
CA PHE A 314 32.43 -6.88 11.03
C PHE A 314 30.98 -6.55 11.34
N THR A 315 30.03 -7.43 11.01
CA THR A 315 28.61 -7.16 11.25
C THR A 315 28.28 -7.04 12.73
N THR A 316 28.84 -7.90 13.59
CA THR A 316 28.69 -7.82 15.04
C THR A 316 29.24 -6.50 15.59
N SER A 317 30.40 -6.06 15.12
CA SER A 317 30.99 -4.77 15.53
C SER A 317 30.15 -3.54 15.16
N ARG A 318 29.21 -3.70 14.23
CA ARG A 318 28.31 -2.64 13.72
C ARG A 318 26.86 -2.83 14.13
N GLN A 319 26.54 -3.84 14.94
CA GLN A 319 25.18 -3.99 15.46
C GLN A 319 24.86 -2.79 16.37
N PRO A 320 23.70 -2.13 16.17
CA PRO A 320 23.25 -1.15 17.13
C PRO A 320 23.10 -1.84 18.48
N ALA A 321 23.43 -1.13 19.58
CA ALA A 321 23.17 -1.64 20.92
C ALA A 321 21.70 -2.06 20.98
N ALA A 322 21.45 -3.34 21.23
CA ALA A 322 20.10 -3.89 21.30
C ALA A 322 19.42 -3.26 22.51
N GLY A 323 18.71 -2.15 22.30
CA GLY A 323 17.76 -1.62 23.27
C GLY A 323 16.75 -2.73 23.53
N ALA A 324 16.68 -3.19 24.79
CA ALA A 324 15.93 -4.36 25.24
C ALA A 324 14.57 -4.50 24.54
N ILE A 325 14.48 -5.45 23.61
CA ILE A 325 13.22 -5.83 22.99
C ILE A 325 12.48 -6.68 24.02
N THR A 326 11.68 -6.03 24.86
CA THR A 326 10.84 -6.70 25.86
C THR A 326 9.50 -7.04 25.23
N TYR A 327 9.39 -8.19 24.57
CA TYR A 327 8.06 -8.76 24.29
C TYR A 327 7.51 -9.33 25.60
N ARG A 328 6.40 -8.77 26.11
CA ARG A 328 5.65 -9.39 27.19
C ARG A 328 4.68 -10.39 26.57
N ALA A 329 4.88 -11.68 26.85
CA ALA A 329 3.85 -12.69 26.61
C ALA A 329 2.65 -12.39 27.52
N THR A 330 1.44 -12.33 26.96
CA THR A 330 0.21 -12.47 27.76
C THR A 330 0.19 -13.88 28.35
N ALA A 331 -0.10 -13.98 29.65
CA ALA A 331 -0.47 -15.26 30.23
C ALA A 331 -1.84 -15.65 29.65
N GLY A 332 -1.94 -16.87 29.12
CA GLY A 332 -3.21 -17.46 28.67
C GLY A 332 -4.18 -17.72 29.81
#